data_AF-A0A6I5YXG7-F1
#
_entry.id   AF-A0A6I5YXG7-F1
#
_cell.length_a   1.000
_cell.length_b   1.000
_cell.length_c   1.000
_cell.angle_alpha   90.00
_cell.angle_beta   90.00
_cell.angle_gamma   90.00
#
_symmetry.space_group_name_H-M   'P 1'
#
loop_
_entity.id
_entity.type
_entity.pdbx_description
1 polymer ?
#
loop_
_entity_poly.entity_id
_entity_poly.type
_entity_poly.pdbx_seq_one_letter_code
_entity_poly.pdbx_strand_id
1 'polypeptide(L)'
;MFDKYLIVENSLRATGTGFAFDARLGYYRGLGLSMIEDLAVTLDGEAQPRESVFFEQNGKSWSLAAMEEAYDDRWEFGSVATIRVDRAGGLTSGEHRLGLKEKLRISYLPFPLFAEDIKVITIAA
;
A
#
# COMPACT_ATOMS: atom_id res chain seq x y z
N MET A 1 7.79 -5.80 13.74
CA MET A 1 7.36 -7.15 14.22
C MET A 1 6.19 -7.71 13.39
N PHE A 2 5.33 -6.86 12.83
CA PHE A 2 4.23 -7.26 11.93
C PHE A 2 4.56 -6.99 10.45
N ASP A 3 5.75 -6.50 10.16
CA ASP A 3 6.19 -6.00 8.87
C ASP A 3 6.05 -7.08 7.77
N LYS A 4 6.34 -8.34 8.09
CA LYS A 4 6.12 -9.47 7.17
C LYS A 4 4.64 -9.74 6.82
N TYR A 5 3.69 -9.01 7.39
CA TYR A 5 2.25 -9.16 7.16
C TYR A 5 1.62 -7.90 6.56
N LEU A 6 2.42 -6.89 6.18
CA LEU A 6 1.90 -5.68 5.52
C LEU A 6 1.26 -6.08 4.21
N ILE A 7 1.98 -6.79 3.34
CA ILE A 7 1.41 -7.28 2.08
C ILE A 7 0.61 -8.55 2.39
N VAL A 8 -0.67 -8.57 2.00
CA VAL A 8 -1.50 -9.76 2.10
C VAL A 8 -1.05 -10.75 1.01
N GLU A 9 -0.67 -11.95 1.41
CA GLU A 9 -0.25 -13.00 0.48
C GLU A 9 -1.36 -13.33 -0.54
N ASN A 10 -0.95 -13.63 -1.78
CA ASN A 10 -1.85 -14.01 -2.89
C ASN A 10 -2.92 -12.96 -3.24
N SER A 11 -2.72 -11.68 -2.89
CA SER A 11 -3.66 -10.59 -3.20
C SER A 11 -3.30 -9.78 -4.45
N LEU A 12 -2.06 -9.93 -4.94
CA LEU A 12 -1.57 -9.23 -6.13
C LEU A 12 -2.33 -9.71 -7.37
N ARG A 13 -2.88 -8.75 -8.11
CA ARG A 13 -3.72 -8.99 -9.28
C ARG A 13 -3.59 -7.86 -10.31
N ALA A 14 -3.71 -8.19 -11.59
CA ALA A 14 -3.79 -7.19 -12.65
C ALA A 14 -5.11 -6.40 -12.55
N THR A 15 -5.08 -5.13 -12.94
CA THR A 15 -6.27 -4.29 -13.15
C THR A 15 -6.29 -3.81 -14.60
N GLY A 16 -7.41 -3.23 -15.05
CA GLY A 16 -7.49 -2.69 -16.41
C GLY A 16 -6.48 -1.57 -16.72
N THR A 17 -5.90 -0.94 -15.70
CA THR A 17 -5.00 0.22 -15.80
C THR A 17 -3.65 0.01 -15.12
N GLY A 18 -3.37 -1.19 -14.59
CA GLY A 18 -2.17 -1.45 -13.81
C GLY A 18 -2.30 -2.72 -12.97
N PHE A 19 -2.14 -2.59 -11.65
CA PHE A 19 -2.29 -3.68 -10.70
C PHE A 19 -2.83 -3.24 -9.35
N ALA A 20 -3.23 -4.20 -8.53
CA ALA A 20 -3.64 -3.98 -7.17
C ALA A 20 -3.17 -5.13 -6.27
N PHE A 21 -2.98 -4.84 -5.00
CA PHE A 21 -2.72 -5.83 -3.96
C PHE A 21 -3.33 -5.34 -2.67
N ASP A 22 -3.51 -6.25 -1.72
CA ASP A 22 -4.11 -5.92 -0.44
C ASP A 22 -3.01 -5.76 0.62
N ALA A 23 -3.19 -4.78 1.49
CA ALA A 23 -2.23 -4.43 2.53
C ALA A 23 -2.88 -4.30 3.91
N ARG A 24 -2.05 -4.25 4.95
CA ARG A 24 -2.41 -3.92 6.33
C ARG A 24 -1.46 -2.86 6.86
N LEU A 25 -1.99 -1.97 7.70
CA LEU A 25 -1.22 -0.96 8.40
C LEU A 25 -0.12 -1.59 9.28
N GLY A 26 1.11 -1.12 9.13
CA GLY A 26 2.30 -1.53 9.88
C GLY A 26 2.38 -1.01 11.30
N TYR A 27 1.26 -0.55 11.85
CA TYR A 27 1.16 0.05 13.16
C TYR A 27 0.03 -0.60 13.96
N TYR A 28 0.28 -0.85 15.25
CA TYR A 28 -0.59 -1.66 16.12
C TYR A 28 -1.92 -0.98 16.49
N ARG A 29 -2.13 0.28 16.09
CA ARG A 29 -3.36 1.06 16.28
C ARG A 29 -3.76 1.67 14.95
N GLY A 30 -5.07 1.85 14.76
CA GLY A 30 -5.57 2.54 13.58
C GLY A 30 -5.03 3.96 13.48
N LEU A 31 -4.79 4.41 12.25
CA LEU A 31 -4.24 5.72 11.93
C LEU A 31 -5.19 6.45 10.96
N GLY A 32 -5.38 7.75 11.15
CA GLY A 32 -6.04 8.59 10.15
C GLY A 32 -5.25 8.59 8.84
N LEU A 33 -5.94 8.62 7.70
CA LEU A 33 -5.27 8.57 6.39
C LEU A 33 -4.31 9.76 6.19
N SER A 34 -4.67 10.94 6.69
CA SER A 34 -3.81 12.16 6.74
C SER A 34 -2.51 12.04 7.55
N MET A 35 -2.36 10.97 8.33
CA MET A 35 -1.13 10.68 9.07
C MET A 35 -0.27 9.60 8.40
N ILE A 36 -0.73 9.05 7.27
CA ILE A 36 0.08 8.19 6.40
C ILE A 36 0.73 9.11 5.39
N GLU A 37 2.02 9.38 5.55
CA GLU A 37 2.73 10.32 4.69
C GLU A 37 3.01 9.71 3.31
N ASP A 38 3.30 8.42 3.24
CA ASP A 38 3.61 7.74 1.98
C ASP A 38 3.36 6.23 2.05
N LEU A 39 3.03 5.69 0.87
CA LEU A 39 2.90 4.26 0.58
C LEU A 39 3.75 3.97 -0.66
N ALA A 40 5.06 3.82 -0.46
CA ALA A 40 6.01 3.60 -1.54
C ALA A 40 5.93 2.16 -2.03
N VAL A 41 5.56 1.97 -3.30
CA VAL A 41 5.43 0.66 -3.94
C VAL A 41 6.60 0.40 -4.88
N THR A 42 7.14 -0.82 -4.84
CA THR A 42 8.13 -1.32 -5.81
C THR A 42 7.65 -2.62 -6.43
N LEU A 43 7.86 -2.79 -7.74
CA LEU A 43 7.56 -4.01 -8.47
C LEU A 43 8.80 -4.39 -9.29
N ASP A 44 9.34 -5.58 -9.06
CA ASP A 44 10.52 -6.12 -9.77
C ASP A 44 11.74 -5.20 -9.74
N GLY A 45 11.90 -4.46 -8.63
CA GLY A 45 12.98 -3.50 -8.43
C GLY A 45 12.71 -2.11 -9.00
N GLU A 46 11.58 -1.90 -9.67
CA GLU A 46 11.16 -0.58 -10.17
C GLU A 46 10.23 0.12 -9.17
N ALA A 47 10.60 1.33 -8.75
CA ALA A 47 9.76 2.17 -7.93
C ALA A 47 8.57 2.71 -8.74
N GLN A 48 7.37 2.58 -8.18
CA GLN A 48 6.17 3.14 -8.80
C GLN A 48 6.02 4.62 -8.42
N PRO A 49 5.64 5.50 -9.37
CA PRO A 49 5.42 6.91 -9.06
C PRO A 49 4.35 7.09 -7.98
N ARG A 50 4.59 8.00 -7.02
CA ARG A 50 3.66 8.26 -5.90
C ARG A 50 2.26 8.63 -6.40
N GLU A 51 2.21 9.41 -7.48
CA GLU A 51 0.99 9.87 -8.12
C GLU A 51 0.17 8.76 -8.78
N SER A 52 0.77 7.59 -9.02
CA SER A 52 0.06 6.43 -9.57
C SER A 52 -0.46 5.46 -8.51
N VAL A 53 -0.14 5.69 -7.23
CA VAL A 53 -0.58 4.87 -6.10
C VAL A 53 -1.87 5.43 -5.50
N PHE A 54 -2.82 4.54 -5.26
CA PHE A 54 -4.11 4.82 -4.66
C PHE A 54 -4.37 3.88 -3.49
N PHE A 55 -4.97 4.44 -2.44
CA PHE A 55 -5.49 3.71 -1.30
C PHE A 55 -7.00 3.51 -1.47
N GLU A 56 -7.49 2.30 -1.30
CA GLU A 56 -8.90 1.95 -1.44
C GLU A 56 -9.41 1.20 -0.21
N GLN A 57 -10.48 1.71 0.38
CA GLN A 57 -11.16 1.08 1.51
C GLN A 57 -12.62 1.52 1.59
N ASN A 58 -13.51 0.61 1.97
CA ASN A 58 -14.94 0.88 2.16
C ASN A 58 -15.63 1.53 0.93
N GLY A 59 -15.25 1.13 -0.28
CA GLY A 59 -15.81 1.66 -1.53
C GLY A 59 -15.34 3.07 -1.91
N LYS A 60 -14.39 3.64 -1.15
CA LYS A 60 -13.74 4.91 -1.45
C LYS A 60 -12.32 4.67 -1.98
N SER A 61 -11.82 5.61 -2.78
CA SER A 61 -10.48 5.61 -3.35
C SER A 61 -9.85 6.99 -3.14
N TRP A 62 -8.61 7.02 -2.68
CA TRP A 62 -7.82 8.24 -2.51
C TRP A 62 -6.51 8.11 -3.25
N SER A 63 -6.09 9.17 -3.95
CA SER A 63 -4.68 9.32 -4.28
C SER A 63 -3.89 9.60 -3.00
N LEU A 64 -2.58 9.32 -3.00
CA LEU A 64 -1.76 9.64 -1.83
C LEU A 64 -1.76 11.12 -1.47
N ALA A 65 -1.91 12.02 -2.47
CA ALA A 65 -2.09 13.45 -2.22
C ALA A 65 -3.43 13.77 -1.52
N ALA A 66 -4.53 13.13 -1.94
CA ALA A 66 -5.83 13.34 -1.31
C ALA A 66 -5.89 12.79 0.13
N MET A 67 -5.09 11.77 0.45
CA MET A 67 -4.99 11.26 1.82
C MET A 67 -4.46 12.31 2.80
N GLU A 68 -3.58 13.22 2.38
CA GLU A 68 -2.99 14.25 3.24
C GLU A 68 -4.05 15.16 3.90
N GLU A 69 -5.22 15.31 3.25
CA GLU A 69 -6.37 16.08 3.73
C GLU A 69 -7.54 15.21 4.23
N ALA A 70 -7.39 13.87 4.21
CA ALA A 70 -8.41 12.94 4.70
C ALA A 70 -8.33 12.80 6.23
N TYR A 71 -8.91 13.76 6.94
CA TYR A 71 -8.90 13.83 8.41
C TYR A 71 -9.93 12.90 9.08
N ASP A 72 -11.04 12.61 8.38
CA ASP A 72 -12.16 11.84 8.93
C ASP A 72 -12.09 10.33 8.62
N ASP A 73 -11.24 9.94 7.67
CA ASP A 73 -11.05 8.54 7.26
C ASP A 73 -9.83 7.92 7.95
N ARG A 74 -9.95 6.63 8.28
CA ARG A 74 -8.96 5.91 9.09
C ARG A 74 -8.70 4.53 8.52
N TRP A 75 -7.43 4.12 8.57
CA TRP A 75 -7.03 2.73 8.36
C TRP A 75 -6.92 2.03 9.71
N GLU A 76 -7.89 1.18 10.04
CA GLU A 76 -7.94 0.52 11.35
C GLU A 76 -6.98 -0.66 11.47
N PHE A 77 -6.50 -0.92 12.69
CA PHE A 77 -5.60 -2.04 12.96
C PHE A 77 -6.26 -3.38 12.56
N GLY A 78 -5.52 -4.19 11.81
CA GLY A 78 -5.99 -5.48 11.29
C GLY A 78 -6.93 -5.40 10.09
N SER A 79 -7.46 -4.21 9.76
CA SER A 79 -8.27 -4.03 8.56
C SER A 79 -7.41 -4.08 7.31
N VAL A 80 -7.97 -4.68 6.26
CA VAL A 80 -7.34 -4.78 4.94
C VAL A 80 -7.77 -3.60 4.10
N ALA A 81 -6.82 -3.01 3.39
CA ALA A 81 -7.07 -2.02 2.35
C ALA A 81 -6.49 -2.53 1.03
N THR A 82 -7.05 -2.09 -0.09
CA THR A 82 -6.46 -2.34 -1.40
C THR A 82 -5.54 -1.18 -1.76
N ILE A 83 -4.30 -1.50 -2.14
CA ILE A 83 -3.37 -0.57 -2.76
C ILE A 83 -3.42 -0.82 -4.26
N ARG A 84 -3.93 0.16 -5.01
CA ARG A 84 -3.97 0.13 -6.47
C ARG A 84 -2.85 0.99 -7.03
N VAL A 85 -2.21 0.50 -8.08
CA VAL A 85 -1.17 1.22 -8.81
C VAL A 85 -1.55 1.27 -10.27
N ASP A 86 -1.71 2.48 -10.80
CA ASP A 86 -1.82 2.68 -12.25
C ASP A 86 -0.42 2.55 -12.88
N ARG A 87 -0.31 1.70 -13.90
CA ARG A 87 0.95 1.35 -14.55
C ARG A 87 0.70 0.99 -16.00
N ALA A 88 1.28 1.77 -16.91
CA ALA A 88 1.26 1.45 -18.33
C ALA A 88 1.92 0.09 -18.60
N GLY A 89 1.29 -0.74 -19.43
CA GLY A 89 1.74 -2.11 -19.67
C GLY A 89 1.21 -3.14 -18.68
N GLY A 90 0.53 -2.72 -17.61
CA GLY A 90 -0.16 -3.62 -16.68
C GLY A 90 0.79 -4.52 -15.89
N LEU A 91 0.27 -5.69 -15.51
CA LEU A 91 0.98 -6.74 -14.78
C LEU A 91 0.94 -8.04 -15.58
N THR A 92 2.10 -8.65 -15.78
CA THR A 92 2.23 -9.90 -16.53
C THR A 92 1.97 -11.12 -15.66
N SER A 93 1.73 -12.28 -16.27
CA SER A 93 1.80 -13.56 -15.56
C SER A 93 3.25 -13.90 -15.20
N GLY A 94 3.48 -14.56 -14.08
CA GLY A 94 4.81 -14.97 -13.65
C GLY A 94 5.13 -14.61 -12.21
N GLU A 95 6.41 -14.76 -11.85
CA GLU A 95 6.92 -14.36 -10.54
C GLU A 95 7.21 -12.85 -10.50
N HIS A 96 6.73 -12.20 -9.45
CA HIS A 96 6.92 -10.78 -9.21
C HIS A 96 7.44 -10.53 -7.80
N ARG A 97 8.41 -9.63 -7.66
CA ARG A 97 8.91 -9.14 -6.38
C ARG A 97 8.22 -7.81 -6.05
N LEU A 98 7.22 -7.87 -5.18
CA LEU A 98 6.42 -6.73 -4.72
C LEU A 98 6.94 -6.22 -3.37
N GLY A 99 7.22 -4.91 -3.28
CA GLY A 99 7.57 -4.25 -2.03
C GLY A 99 6.61 -3.11 -1.69
N LEU A 100 6.31 -2.96 -0.40
CA LEU A 100 5.56 -1.85 0.16
C LEU A 100 6.34 -1.28 1.35
N LYS A 101 6.53 0.05 1.34
CA LYS A 101 7.06 0.80 2.47
C LYS A 101 6.08 1.88 2.89
N GLU A 102 5.64 1.78 4.13
CA GLU A 102 4.76 2.76 4.77
C GLU A 102 5.60 3.79 5.53
N LYS A 103 5.26 5.07 5.37
CA LYS A 103 5.81 6.18 6.17
C LYS A 103 4.70 6.77 7.04
N LEU A 104 4.76 6.51 8.33
CA LEU A 104 3.67 6.77 9.27
C LEU A 104 4.04 7.89 10.25
N ARG A 105 3.21 8.92 10.33
CA ARG A 105 3.33 10.00 11.31
C ARG A 105 2.58 9.61 12.58
N ILE A 106 3.34 9.21 13.61
CA ILE A 106 2.78 8.81 14.89
C ILE A 106 2.86 9.99 15.86
N SER A 107 1.72 10.40 16.42
CA SER A 107 1.58 11.66 17.18
C SER A 107 2.55 11.85 18.34
N TYR A 108 2.99 10.77 18.99
CA TYR A 108 3.91 10.82 20.12
C TYR A 108 5.37 10.50 19.76
N LEU A 109 5.66 10.17 18.50
CA LEU A 109 7.04 9.93 18.05
C LEU A 109 7.62 11.23 17.47
N PRO A 110 8.88 11.57 17.78
CA PRO A 110 9.53 12.76 17.23
C PRO A 110 10.03 12.55 15.78
N PHE A 111 9.78 11.39 15.18
CA PHE A 111 10.15 11.03 13.81
C PHE A 111 9.11 10.07 13.20
N PRO A 112 9.02 9.99 11.86
CA PRO A 112 8.15 9.01 11.22
C PRO A 112 8.56 7.57 11.53
N LEU A 113 7.57 6.71 11.74
CA LEU A 113 7.78 5.27 11.77
C LEU A 113 7.77 4.74 10.34
N PHE A 114 8.71 3.84 10.04
CA PHE A 114 8.74 3.13 8.77
C PHE A 114 8.42 1.66 9.00
N ALA A 115 7.53 1.11 8.17
CA ALA A 115 7.24 -0.32 8.11
C ALA A 115 7.42 -0.78 6.66
N GLU A 116 8.05 -1.93 6.46
CA GLU A 116 8.38 -2.40 5.11
C GLU A 116 8.23 -3.92 4.97
N ASP A 117 7.65 -4.35 3.86
CA ASP A 117 7.50 -5.76 3.49
C ASP A 117 7.88 -5.93 2.03
N ILE A 118 8.52 -7.05 1.73
CA ILE A 118 8.82 -7.47 0.36
C ILE A 118 8.43 -8.93 0.22
N LYS A 119 7.63 -9.22 -0.81
CA LYS A 119 7.17 -10.56 -1.12
C LYS A 119 7.47 -10.92 -2.56
N VAL A 120 7.80 -12.19 -2.76
CA VAL A 120 7.81 -12.81 -4.08
C VAL A 120 6.46 -13.50 -4.24
N ILE A 121 5.71 -13.12 -5.27
CA ILE A 121 4.35 -13.59 -5.52
C ILE A 121 4.27 -14.07 -6.96
N THR A 122 3.67 -15.24 -7.17
CA THR A 122 3.44 -15.78 -8.51
C THR A 122 2.00 -15.52 -8.94
N ILE A 123 1.85 -14.95 -10.13
CA ILE A 123 0.55 -14.77 -10.79
C ILE A 123 0.41 -15.85 -11.85
N ALA A 124 -0.66 -16.63 -11.73
CA ALA A 124 -1.02 -17.63 -12.72
C ALA A 124 -1.34 -16.98 -14.07
N ALA A 125 -1.02 -17.67 -15.15
CA ALA A 125 -1.37 -17.26 -16.52
C ALA A 125 -2.86 -17.42 -16.81
#